data_AF-A0A421F7X3-F1
#
_entry.id   AF-A0A421F7X3-F1
#
_cell.length_a   1.000
_cell.length_b   1.000
_cell.length_c   1.000
_cell.angle_alpha   90.00
_cell.angle_beta   90.00
_cell.angle_gamma   90.00
#
_symmetry.space_group_name_H-M   'P 1'
#
loop_
_entity.id
_entity.type
_entity.pdbx_description
1 polymer ?
#
loop_
_entity_poly.entity_id
_entity_poly.type
_entity_poly.pdbx_seq_one_letter_code
_entity_poly.pdbx_strand_id
1 'polypeptide(L)'
;MEPTEQPDRALDASNRGYRLLMKMGWRSGHGLGKCEQGIVEPVKMKENLVTLGLGKAEEYDQVTQLATSERRKLDVEVEETTEQVAAREAKGAKEQQLKDEIKEMQKAFYCGDCRKQYKSVTEMENHLSSYDHHHTKRLRELQQQKRRPGSELEQNAKRKKEQKQEKLMLQRRIAAQYLTATAQAKEESTTADKQEKPVNKDGFSFRGGLKMGVKKPVKKALNTPSAFANLF
;
A
#
# COMPACT_ATOMS: atom_id res chain seq x y z
N MET A 1 34.84 -11.94 -34.95
CA MET A 1 34.51 -13.16 -35.69
C MET A 1 35.81 -13.88 -35.97
N GLU A 2 36.19 -14.82 -35.11
CA GLU A 2 37.23 -15.79 -35.45
C GLU A 2 36.53 -17.04 -36.00
N PRO A 3 37.01 -17.63 -37.12
CA PRO A 3 36.49 -18.90 -37.59
C PRO A 3 37.03 -19.99 -36.66
N THR A 4 36.21 -20.45 -35.71
CA THR A 4 36.52 -21.63 -34.93
C THR A 4 36.61 -22.82 -35.89
N GLU A 5 37.81 -23.39 -36.02
CA GLU A 5 38.03 -24.62 -36.78
C GLU A 5 37.09 -25.69 -36.23
N GLN A 6 36.09 -26.08 -37.01
CA GLN A 6 35.09 -27.07 -36.59
C GLN A 6 35.73 -28.47 -36.65
N PRO A 7 35.92 -29.16 -35.51
CA PRO A 7 36.52 -30.50 -35.48
C PRO A 7 35.62 -31.59 -36.09
N ASP A 8 34.39 -31.22 -36.48
CA ASP A 8 33.37 -32.13 -37.00
C ASP A 8 33.47 -32.38 -38.52
N ARG A 9 34.41 -31.72 -39.23
CA ARG A 9 34.54 -31.89 -40.69
C ARG A 9 35.53 -33.00 -41.03
N ALA A 10 35.09 -33.96 -41.84
CA ALA A 10 35.95 -35.00 -42.40
C ALA A 10 37.19 -34.39 -43.08
N LEU A 11 38.37 -34.94 -42.79
CA LEU A 11 39.63 -34.47 -43.35
C LEU A 11 39.60 -34.61 -44.88
N ASP A 12 39.97 -33.53 -45.57
CA ASP A 12 40.01 -33.52 -47.04
C ASP A 12 41.09 -34.48 -47.57
N ALA A 13 40.90 -34.96 -48.81
CA ALA A 13 41.79 -35.93 -49.46
C ALA A 13 43.22 -35.42 -49.70
N SER A 14 43.41 -34.09 -49.65
CA SER A 14 44.72 -33.44 -49.71
C SER A 14 45.61 -33.75 -48.48
N ASN A 15 44.99 -34.05 -47.34
CA ASN A 15 45.68 -34.28 -46.07
C ASN A 15 46.63 -35.50 -46.16
N ARG A 16 47.86 -35.34 -45.67
CA ARG A 16 48.88 -36.40 -45.69
C ARG A 16 48.44 -37.64 -44.88
N GLY A 17 47.77 -37.42 -43.76
CA GLY A 17 47.22 -38.48 -42.92
C GLY A 17 46.14 -39.29 -43.63
N TYR A 18 45.21 -38.63 -44.33
CA TYR A 18 44.18 -39.29 -45.15
C TYR A 18 44.81 -40.21 -46.21
N ARG A 19 45.83 -39.71 -46.94
CA ARG A 19 46.55 -40.51 -47.95
C ARG A 19 47.32 -41.68 -47.35
N LEU A 20 47.90 -41.52 -46.17
CA LEU A 20 48.59 -42.61 -45.47
C LEU A 20 47.62 -43.69 -45.03
N LEU A 21 46.47 -43.30 -44.49
CA LEU A 21 45.43 -44.22 -44.00
C LEU A 21 44.85 -45.06 -45.15
N MET A 22 44.56 -44.42 -46.30
CA MET A 22 44.14 -45.10 -47.52
C MET A 22 45.17 -46.12 -48.02
N LYS A 23 46.48 -45.80 -47.95
CA LYS A 23 47.56 -46.74 -48.34
C LYS A 23 47.66 -47.96 -47.43
N MET A 24 47.24 -47.83 -46.17
CA MET A 24 47.20 -48.94 -45.21
C MET A 24 45.94 -49.81 -45.35
N GLY A 25 45.10 -49.54 -46.36
CA GLY A 25 43.91 -50.33 -46.68
C GLY A 25 42.62 -49.86 -46.01
N TRP A 26 42.65 -48.72 -45.30
CA TRP A 26 41.43 -48.09 -44.81
C TRP A 26 40.61 -47.48 -45.94
N ARG A 27 39.27 -47.54 -45.83
CA ARG A 27 38.33 -46.97 -46.80
C ARG A 27 37.58 -45.81 -46.17
N SER A 28 37.44 -44.72 -46.93
CA SER A 28 36.65 -43.56 -46.48
C SER A 28 35.23 -43.97 -46.08
N GLY A 29 34.76 -43.45 -44.96
CA GLY A 29 33.43 -43.74 -44.40
C GLY A 29 33.30 -45.03 -43.59
N HIS A 30 34.37 -45.83 -43.47
CA HIS A 30 34.34 -47.10 -42.72
C HIS A 30 35.12 -46.98 -41.40
N GLY A 31 34.66 -47.71 -40.39
CA GLY A 31 35.32 -47.80 -39.10
C GLY A 31 36.66 -48.54 -39.20
N LEU A 32 37.56 -48.27 -38.25
CA LEU A 32 38.83 -49.02 -38.14
C LEU A 32 38.61 -50.36 -37.44
N GLY A 33 39.42 -51.38 -37.77
CA GLY A 33 39.39 -52.70 -37.13
C GLY A 33 39.18 -53.85 -38.12
N LYS A 34 39.35 -55.09 -37.64
CA LYS A 34 39.28 -56.31 -38.47
C LYS A 34 37.94 -56.47 -39.22
N CYS A 35 36.85 -56.02 -38.62
CA CYS A 35 35.50 -56.05 -39.18
C CYS A 35 34.92 -54.64 -39.34
N GLU A 36 35.79 -53.62 -39.45
CA GLU A 36 35.37 -52.21 -39.58
C GLU A 36 34.50 -51.71 -38.41
N GLN A 37 34.67 -52.30 -37.22
CA GLN A 37 33.83 -52.07 -36.04
C GLN A 37 34.11 -50.76 -35.28
N GLY A 38 35.11 -49.99 -35.71
CA GLY A 38 35.51 -48.75 -35.05
C GLY A 38 34.51 -47.61 -35.28
N ILE A 39 34.53 -46.64 -34.37
CA ILE A 39 33.70 -45.44 -34.48
C ILE A 39 34.18 -44.62 -35.70
N VAL A 40 33.25 -44.25 -36.58
CA VAL A 40 33.53 -43.48 -37.81
C VAL A 40 33.72 -42.00 -37.51
N GLU A 41 32.89 -41.45 -36.62
CA GLU A 41 32.94 -40.04 -36.22
C GLU A 41 33.77 -39.86 -34.93
N PRO A 42 34.57 -38.78 -34.83
CA PRO A 42 35.26 -38.46 -33.59
C PRO A 42 34.27 -38.30 -32.42
N VAL A 43 34.63 -38.83 -31.26
CA VAL A 43 33.81 -38.70 -30.05
C VAL A 43 33.82 -37.23 -29.61
N LYS A 44 32.63 -36.60 -29.57
CA LYS A 44 32.47 -35.23 -29.08
C LYS A 44 32.60 -35.20 -27.57
N MET A 45 33.65 -34.55 -27.08
CA MET A 45 33.80 -34.28 -25.66
C MET A 45 32.98 -33.05 -25.30
N LYS A 46 32.13 -33.15 -24.27
CA LYS A 46 31.49 -31.98 -23.67
C LYS A 46 32.57 -31.15 -22.97
N GLU A 47 32.61 -29.85 -23.23
CA GLU A 47 33.53 -28.95 -22.54
C GLU A 47 33.16 -28.90 -21.05
N ASN A 48 34.08 -29.36 -20.20
CA ASN A 48 33.92 -29.24 -18.77
C ASN A 48 34.35 -27.83 -18.36
N LEU A 49 33.37 -26.98 -18.09
CA LEU A 49 33.61 -25.72 -17.41
C LEU A 49 34.02 -26.06 -15.96
N VAL A 50 35.33 -26.04 -15.70
CA VAL A 50 36.02 -26.56 -14.49
C VAL A 50 35.41 -26.10 -13.16
N THR A 51 34.70 -24.97 -13.17
CA THR A 51 34.09 -24.35 -11.99
C THR A 51 32.65 -24.78 -11.71
N LEU A 52 32.02 -25.54 -12.60
CA LEU A 52 30.63 -25.98 -12.48
C LEU A 52 30.54 -27.45 -12.06
N GLY A 53 29.64 -27.75 -11.13
CA GLY A 53 29.30 -29.12 -10.77
C GLY A 53 28.65 -29.86 -11.95
N LEU A 54 28.78 -31.19 -11.97
CA LEU A 54 28.13 -32.04 -12.97
C LEU A 54 26.61 -31.78 -13.00
N GLY A 55 26.05 -31.55 -14.19
CA GLY A 55 24.63 -31.26 -14.40
C GLY A 55 24.22 -29.78 -14.22
N LYS A 56 25.07 -28.94 -13.60
CA LYS A 56 24.71 -27.54 -13.35
C LYS A 56 24.65 -26.69 -14.63
N ALA A 57 25.51 -26.98 -15.61
CA ALA A 57 25.48 -26.30 -16.91
C ALA A 57 24.14 -26.54 -17.64
N GLU A 58 23.66 -27.79 -17.65
CA GLU A 58 22.38 -28.15 -18.29
C GLU A 58 21.18 -27.47 -17.62
N GLU A 59 21.21 -27.34 -16.28
CA GLU A 59 20.21 -26.56 -15.54
C GLU A 59 20.26 -25.07 -15.91
N TYR A 60 21.45 -24.47 -16.01
CA TYR A 60 21.59 -23.07 -16.42
C TYR A 60 21.09 -22.82 -17.84
N ASP A 61 21.35 -23.73 -18.77
CA ASP A 61 20.85 -23.62 -20.14
C ASP A 61 19.32 -23.67 -20.17
N GLN A 62 18.71 -24.60 -19.42
CA GLN A 62 17.26 -24.69 -19.30
C GLN A 62 16.66 -23.43 -18.68
N VAL A 63 17.24 -22.93 -17.58
CA VAL A 63 16.77 -21.70 -16.93
C VAL A 63 16.92 -20.50 -17.87
N THR A 64 18.01 -20.43 -18.63
CA THR A 64 18.25 -19.35 -19.60
C THR A 64 17.25 -19.43 -20.75
N GLN A 65 16.98 -20.63 -21.26
CA GLN A 65 15.99 -20.87 -22.31
C GLN A 65 14.58 -20.49 -21.84
N LEU A 66 14.16 -20.91 -20.65
CA LEU A 66 12.85 -20.56 -20.07
C LEU A 66 12.72 -19.06 -19.78
N ALA A 67 13.80 -18.41 -19.35
CA ALA A 67 13.81 -16.97 -19.10
C ALA A 67 13.78 -16.15 -20.40
N THR A 68 14.29 -16.71 -21.50
CA THR A 68 14.42 -16.03 -22.81
C THR A 68 13.32 -16.42 -23.79
N SER A 69 12.63 -17.55 -23.58
CA SER A 69 11.63 -18.10 -24.50
C SER A 69 10.46 -17.15 -24.72
N GLU A 70 10.14 -16.31 -23.72
CA GLU A 70 9.08 -15.32 -23.84
C GLU A 70 9.62 -13.93 -23.53
N ARG A 71 9.31 -12.97 -24.42
CA ARG A 71 9.45 -11.56 -24.08
C ARG A 71 8.57 -11.31 -22.85
N ARG A 72 9.13 -10.76 -21.78
CA ARG A 72 8.35 -10.25 -20.65
C ARG A 72 7.27 -9.31 -21.19
N LYS A 73 6.03 -9.76 -21.19
CA LYS A 73 4.89 -8.95 -21.63
C LYS A 73 4.76 -7.77 -20.68
N LEU A 74 4.53 -6.60 -21.23
CA LEU A 74 4.23 -5.41 -20.42
C LEU A 74 2.86 -5.61 -19.77
N ASP A 75 2.64 -5.00 -18.60
CA ASP A 75 1.39 -5.14 -17.83
C ASP A 75 0.14 -4.77 -18.64
N VAL A 76 0.29 -3.99 -19.71
CA VAL A 76 -0.78 -3.58 -20.65
C VAL A 76 -1.13 -4.67 -21.68
N GLU A 77 -0.21 -5.58 -22.00
CA GLU A 77 -0.41 -6.68 -22.96
C GLU A 77 -0.91 -7.96 -22.29
N VAL A 78 -0.76 -8.08 -20.96
CA VAL A 78 -1.38 -9.15 -20.17
C VAL A 78 -2.83 -8.74 -19.94
N GLU A 79 -3.73 -9.11 -20.86
CA GLU A 79 -5.16 -8.98 -20.58
C GLU A 79 -5.48 -9.82 -19.34
N GLU A 80 -5.72 -9.13 -18.23
CA GLU A 80 -6.14 -9.77 -16.98
C GLU A 80 -7.49 -10.42 -17.24
N THR A 81 -7.47 -11.72 -17.51
CA THR A 81 -8.70 -12.51 -17.56
C THR A 81 -9.52 -12.23 -16.30
N THR A 82 -10.84 -12.19 -16.42
CA THR A 82 -11.75 -11.92 -15.29
C THR A 82 -11.49 -12.85 -14.10
N GLU A 83 -11.01 -14.07 -14.38
CA GLU A 83 -10.59 -15.06 -13.39
C GLU A 83 -9.32 -14.67 -12.62
N GLN A 84 -8.33 -14.04 -13.26
CA GLN A 84 -7.11 -13.56 -12.60
C GLN A 84 -7.38 -12.36 -11.69
N VAL A 85 -8.28 -11.47 -12.11
CA VAL A 85 -8.75 -10.35 -11.28
C VAL A 85 -9.50 -10.89 -10.06
N ALA A 86 -10.46 -11.80 -10.28
CA ALA A 86 -11.20 -12.44 -9.20
C ALA A 86 -10.29 -13.22 -8.24
N ALA A 87 -9.24 -13.89 -8.74
CA ALA A 87 -8.26 -14.57 -7.90
C ALA A 87 -7.40 -13.60 -7.08
N ARG A 88 -7.02 -12.43 -7.64
CA ARG A 88 -6.30 -11.37 -6.91
C ARG A 88 -7.19 -10.77 -5.83
N GLU A 89 -8.44 -10.46 -6.15
CA GLU A 89 -9.42 -9.93 -5.20
C GLU A 89 -9.72 -10.94 -4.09
N ALA A 90 -9.91 -12.22 -4.42
CA ALA A 90 -10.13 -13.29 -3.43
C ALA A 90 -8.90 -13.49 -2.53
N LYS A 91 -7.67 -13.39 -3.07
CA LYS A 91 -6.44 -13.41 -2.27
C LYS A 91 -6.35 -12.18 -1.36
N GLY A 92 -6.65 -10.99 -1.89
CA GLY A 92 -6.68 -9.75 -1.12
C GLY A 92 -7.73 -9.79 0.01
N ALA A 93 -8.92 -10.32 -0.27
CA ALA A 93 -9.98 -10.48 0.72
C ALA A 93 -9.58 -11.47 1.84
N LYS A 94 -8.97 -12.60 1.49
CA LYS A 94 -8.43 -13.57 2.47
C LYS A 94 -7.34 -12.96 3.33
N GLU A 95 -6.43 -12.19 2.74
CA GLU A 95 -5.36 -11.51 3.48
C GLU A 95 -5.92 -10.44 4.43
N GLN A 96 -6.96 -9.71 4.02
CA GLN A 96 -7.65 -8.75 4.88
C GLN A 96 -8.35 -9.44 6.06
N GLN A 97 -9.05 -10.55 5.82
CA GLN A 97 -9.67 -11.36 6.88
C GLN A 97 -8.64 -11.85 7.89
N LEU A 98 -7.54 -12.43 7.42
CA LEU A 98 -6.44 -12.89 8.28
C LEU A 98 -5.82 -11.73 9.08
N LYS A 99 -5.63 -10.56 8.45
CA LYS A 99 -5.14 -9.35 9.17
C LYS A 99 -6.10 -8.91 10.27
N ASP A 100 -7.40 -8.98 10.04
CA ASP A 100 -8.40 -8.55 11.03
C ASP A 100 -8.53 -9.56 12.17
N GLU A 101 -8.42 -10.86 11.88
CA GLU A 101 -8.30 -11.92 12.89
C GLU A 101 -7.04 -11.73 13.74
N ILE A 102 -5.87 -11.48 13.13
CA ILE A 102 -4.64 -11.20 13.88
C ILE A 102 -4.81 -9.96 14.76
N LYS A 103 -5.40 -8.88 14.24
CA LYS A 103 -5.67 -7.68 15.05
C LYS A 103 -6.60 -8.00 16.21
N GLU A 104 -7.63 -8.83 15.99
CA GLU A 104 -8.55 -9.24 17.05
C GLU A 104 -7.84 -10.04 18.14
N MET A 105 -7.01 -11.02 17.77
CA MET A 105 -6.17 -11.75 18.72
C MET A 105 -5.21 -10.81 19.46
N GLN A 106 -4.64 -9.83 18.77
CA GLN A 106 -3.73 -8.84 19.36
C GLN A 106 -4.41 -7.85 20.32
N LYS A 107 -5.74 -7.66 20.25
CA LYS A 107 -6.48 -6.81 21.21
C LYS A 107 -6.38 -7.35 22.64
N ALA A 108 -6.27 -8.67 22.82
CA ALA A 108 -6.07 -9.28 24.14
C ALA A 108 -4.73 -8.84 24.78
N PHE A 109 -3.74 -8.50 23.96
CA PHE A 109 -2.42 -8.02 24.40
C PHE A 109 -2.32 -6.49 24.45
N TYR A 110 -3.42 -5.77 24.63
CA TYR A 110 -3.42 -4.31 24.78
C TYR A 110 -3.79 -3.86 26.19
N CYS A 111 -2.95 -3.02 26.80
CA CYS A 111 -3.25 -2.38 28.08
C CYS A 111 -3.83 -0.97 27.86
N GLY A 112 -5.11 -0.79 28.18
CA GLY A 112 -5.79 0.51 28.07
C GLY A 112 -5.27 1.57 29.05
N ASP A 113 -4.67 1.14 30.16
CA ASP A 113 -4.11 2.04 31.18
C ASP A 113 -2.80 2.67 30.77
N CYS A 114 -1.92 1.89 30.17
CA CYS A 114 -0.62 2.39 29.73
C CYS A 114 -0.57 2.71 28.23
N ARG A 115 -1.64 2.40 27.47
CA ARG A 115 -1.71 2.51 26.00
C ARG A 115 -0.55 1.78 25.31
N LYS A 116 -0.22 0.59 25.79
CA LYS A 116 0.87 -0.26 25.29
C LYS A 116 0.30 -1.56 24.74
N GLN A 117 0.83 -1.99 23.59
CA GLN A 117 0.54 -3.28 22.99
C GLN A 117 1.73 -4.21 23.19
N TYR A 118 1.44 -5.44 23.60
CA TYR A 118 2.42 -6.48 23.91
C TYR A 118 2.35 -7.58 22.84
N LYS A 119 3.46 -8.30 22.66
CA LYS A 119 3.57 -9.34 21.61
C LYS A 119 3.27 -10.73 22.15
N SER A 120 3.48 -10.96 23.44
CA SER A 120 3.32 -12.23 24.12
C SER A 120 2.42 -12.11 25.36
N VAL A 121 1.78 -13.22 25.74
CA VAL A 121 1.05 -13.41 27.00
C VAL A 121 1.94 -13.06 28.19
N THR A 122 3.18 -13.57 28.21
CA THR A 122 4.11 -13.37 29.33
C THR A 122 4.51 -11.90 29.49
N GLU A 123 4.70 -11.17 28.40
CA GLU A 123 5.00 -9.74 28.44
C GLU A 123 3.81 -8.93 28.99
N MET A 124 2.60 -9.29 28.59
CA MET A 124 1.37 -8.69 29.12
C MET A 124 1.22 -8.96 30.61
N GLU A 125 1.39 -10.21 31.05
CA GLU A 125 1.30 -10.58 32.46
C GLU A 125 2.33 -9.87 33.33
N ASN A 126 3.59 -9.81 32.86
CA ASN A 126 4.66 -9.08 33.53
C ASN A 126 4.33 -7.58 33.63
N HIS A 127 3.74 -7.00 32.58
CA HIS A 127 3.29 -5.61 32.63
C HIS A 127 2.16 -5.43 33.65
N LEU A 128 1.13 -6.28 33.64
CA LEU A 128 0.01 -6.20 34.58
C LEU A 128 0.49 -6.38 36.02
N SER A 129 1.51 -7.21 36.26
CA SER A 129 2.14 -7.42 37.56
C SER A 129 3.09 -6.29 37.98
N SER A 130 3.53 -5.41 37.06
CA SER A 130 4.52 -4.37 37.35
C SER A 130 3.98 -3.29 38.29
N TYR A 131 4.84 -2.78 39.17
CA TYR A 131 4.50 -1.71 40.11
C TYR A 131 3.95 -0.45 39.41
N ASP A 132 4.58 -0.06 38.29
CA ASP A 132 4.18 1.11 37.50
C ASP A 132 2.78 0.99 36.91
N HIS A 133 2.39 -0.23 36.48
CA HIS A 133 1.04 -0.48 35.99
C HIS A 133 0.00 -0.28 37.09
N HIS A 134 0.23 -0.87 38.27
CA HIS A 134 -0.65 -0.73 39.42
C HIS A 134 -0.80 0.73 39.87
N HIS A 135 0.29 1.49 39.87
CA HIS A 135 0.27 2.91 40.21
C HIS A 135 -0.52 3.73 39.19
N THR A 136 -0.26 3.54 37.90
CA THR A 136 -0.97 4.23 36.82
C THR A 136 -2.46 3.92 36.85
N LYS A 137 -2.82 2.65 37.08
CA LYS A 137 -4.20 2.18 37.23
C LYS A 137 -4.88 2.84 38.43
N ARG A 138 -4.26 2.82 39.61
CA ARG A 138 -4.81 3.45 40.83
C ARG A 138 -4.99 4.96 40.67
N LEU A 139 -4.03 5.66 40.06
CA LEU A 139 -4.14 7.10 39.78
C LEU A 139 -5.30 7.40 38.83
N ARG A 140 -5.50 6.57 37.81
CA ARG A 140 -6.62 6.72 36.87
C ARG A 140 -7.96 6.43 37.53
N GLU A 141 -8.07 5.37 38.33
CA GLU A 141 -9.27 5.06 39.10
C GLU A 141 -9.65 6.22 40.05
N LEU A 142 -8.67 6.80 40.74
CA LEU A 142 -8.89 7.99 41.57
C LEU A 142 -9.36 9.19 40.73
N GLN A 143 -8.78 9.41 39.55
CA GLN A 143 -9.22 10.47 38.65
C GLN A 143 -10.65 10.22 38.14
N GLN A 144 -11.01 8.97 37.84
CA GLN A 144 -12.36 8.59 37.41
C GLN A 144 -13.38 8.70 38.54
N GLN A 145 -13.01 8.34 39.78
CA GLN A 145 -13.84 8.55 40.96
C GLN A 145 -14.04 10.03 41.28
N LYS A 146 -13.00 10.86 41.14
CA LYS A 146 -13.13 12.33 41.22
C LYS A 146 -13.99 12.92 40.09
N ARG A 147 -14.10 12.20 38.97
CA ARG A 147 -14.98 12.52 37.84
C ARG A 147 -16.37 11.88 37.94
N ARG A 148 -16.68 11.08 38.98
CA ARG A 148 -18.00 10.45 39.13
C ARG A 148 -19.12 11.50 39.23
N PRO A 149 -20.35 11.11 38.85
CA PRO A 149 -21.20 11.84 37.92
C PRO A 149 -22.19 12.79 38.60
N GLY A 150 -21.91 13.25 39.81
CA GLY A 150 -22.71 14.31 40.44
C GLY A 150 -22.55 15.61 39.65
N SER A 151 -21.30 16.00 39.38
CA SER A 151 -21.01 17.21 38.61
C SER A 151 -21.25 17.05 37.11
N GLU A 152 -21.00 15.88 36.52
CA GLU A 152 -21.09 15.69 35.07
C GLU A 152 -22.54 15.44 34.59
N LEU A 153 -23.35 14.63 35.29
CA LEU A 153 -24.77 14.49 34.95
C LEU A 153 -25.54 15.78 35.21
N GLU A 154 -25.20 16.50 36.28
CA GLU A 154 -25.79 17.81 36.57
C GLU A 154 -25.38 18.86 35.53
N GLN A 155 -24.10 18.92 35.14
CA GLN A 155 -23.63 19.79 34.04
C GLN A 155 -24.25 19.41 32.69
N ASN A 156 -24.42 18.12 32.40
CA ASN A 156 -24.99 17.65 31.14
C ASN A 156 -26.52 17.85 31.11
N ALA A 157 -27.20 17.68 32.25
CA ALA A 157 -28.61 18.04 32.41
C ALA A 157 -28.82 19.56 32.28
N LYS A 158 -27.92 20.37 32.83
CA LYS A 158 -27.93 21.84 32.67
C LYS A 158 -27.72 22.24 31.22
N ARG A 159 -26.70 21.69 30.53
CA ARG A 159 -26.46 21.90 29.09
C ARG A 159 -27.65 21.46 28.23
N LYS A 160 -28.29 20.32 28.55
CA LYS A 160 -29.51 19.86 27.85
C LYS A 160 -30.70 20.80 28.07
N LYS A 161 -30.86 21.38 29.28
CA LYS A 161 -31.90 22.37 29.56
C LYS A 161 -31.64 23.68 28.82
N GLU A 162 -30.40 24.17 28.83
CA GLU A 162 -29.97 25.37 28.08
C GLU A 162 -30.21 25.19 26.58
N GLN A 163 -29.80 24.06 25.99
CA GLN A 163 -30.05 23.76 24.58
C GLN A 163 -31.55 23.68 24.23
N LYS A 164 -32.38 23.14 25.13
CA LYS A 164 -33.84 23.12 24.94
C LYS A 164 -34.42 24.53 24.98
N GLN A 165 -33.98 25.36 25.92
CA GLN A 165 -34.40 26.76 26.02
C GLN A 165 -33.97 27.58 24.79
N GLU A 166 -32.73 27.41 24.32
CA GLU A 166 -32.24 28.05 23.09
C GLU A 166 -33.06 27.66 21.86
N LYS A 167 -33.38 26.36 21.70
CA LYS A 167 -34.24 25.88 20.61
C LYS A 167 -35.64 26.48 20.66
N LEU A 168 -36.24 26.58 21.84
CA LEU A 168 -37.56 27.20 22.01
C LEU A 168 -37.53 28.71 21.73
N MET A 169 -36.51 29.41 22.22
CA MET A 169 -36.31 30.84 21.93
C MET A 169 -36.11 31.09 20.44
N LEU A 170 -35.31 30.24 19.78
CA LEU A 170 -35.11 30.30 18.33
C LEU A 170 -36.42 30.05 17.58
N GLN A 171 -37.19 29.04 17.97
CA GLN A 171 -38.50 28.75 17.37
C GLN A 171 -39.47 29.92 17.53
N ARG A 172 -39.52 30.55 18.71
CA ARG A 172 -40.37 31.73 18.97
C ARG A 172 -39.93 32.94 18.14
N ARG A 173 -38.62 33.16 17.98
CA ARG A 173 -38.08 34.23 17.12
C ARG A 173 -38.44 34.01 15.65
N ILE A 174 -38.32 32.78 15.15
CA ILE A 174 -38.71 32.42 13.78
C ILE A 174 -40.22 32.65 13.57
N ALA A 175 -41.06 32.23 14.51
CA ALA A 175 -42.51 32.44 14.43
C ALA A 175 -42.88 33.93 14.45
N ALA A 176 -42.23 34.74 15.28
CA ALA A 176 -42.45 36.18 15.31
C ALA A 176 -42.03 36.86 14.00
N GLN A 177 -40.90 36.47 13.42
CA GLN A 177 -40.45 36.96 12.11
C GLN A 177 -41.42 36.58 10.99
N TYR A 178 -42.00 35.38 11.02
CA TYR A 178 -43.03 34.97 10.09
C TYR A 178 -44.28 35.82 10.22
N LEU A 179 -44.75 36.07 11.44
CA LEU A 179 -45.92 36.93 11.68
C LEU A 179 -45.68 38.38 11.22
N THR A 180 -44.51 38.96 11.49
CA THR A 180 -44.16 40.30 11.00
C THR A 180 -44.03 40.33 9.48
N ALA A 181 -43.47 39.30 8.86
CA ALA A 181 -43.41 39.19 7.40
C ALA A 181 -44.81 39.06 6.78
N THR A 182 -45.74 38.33 7.42
CA THR A 182 -47.13 38.24 6.96
C THR A 182 -47.93 39.53 7.21
N ALA A 183 -47.60 40.30 8.24
CA ALA A 183 -48.18 41.61 8.50
C ALA A 183 -47.64 42.65 7.51
N GLN A 184 -46.34 42.64 7.21
CA GLN A 184 -45.72 43.46 6.16
C GLN A 184 -46.23 43.08 4.76
N ALA A 185 -46.46 41.79 4.48
CA ALA A 185 -47.09 41.36 3.23
C ALA A 185 -48.58 41.74 3.13
N LYS A 186 -49.26 42.00 4.26
CA LYS A 186 -50.61 42.57 4.27
C LYS A 186 -50.59 44.09 4.12
N GLU A 187 -49.61 44.78 4.70
CA GLU A 187 -49.44 46.24 4.55
C GLU A 187 -48.82 46.67 3.20
N GLU A 188 -48.05 45.81 2.52
CA GLU A 188 -47.58 46.04 1.13
C GLU A 188 -48.69 45.90 0.07
N SER A 189 -49.93 45.56 0.47
CA SER A 189 -51.11 45.56 -0.42
C SER A 189 -51.99 46.82 -0.31
N THR A 190 -51.58 47.81 0.49
CA THR A 190 -52.24 49.12 0.54
C THR A 190 -51.23 50.27 0.58
N THR A 191 -51.23 51.03 -0.53
CA THR A 191 -50.73 52.41 -0.69
C THR A 191 -49.22 52.62 -0.89
N ALA A 192 -48.86 52.70 -2.17
CA ALA A 192 -47.92 53.69 -2.67
C ALA A 192 -48.53 55.10 -2.51
N ASP A 193 -47.80 56.05 -1.89
CA ASP A 193 -47.49 57.39 -2.43
C ASP A 193 -46.77 58.30 -1.39
N LYS A 194 -45.81 59.06 -1.92
CA LYS A 194 -45.20 60.33 -1.47
C LYS A 194 -44.06 60.46 -0.44
N GLN A 195 -43.18 61.37 -0.84
CA GLN A 195 -41.86 61.83 -0.40
C GLN A 195 -41.98 62.77 0.84
N GLU A 196 -41.00 62.99 1.74
CA GLU A 196 -39.76 63.77 1.60
C GLU A 196 -38.96 63.75 2.94
N LYS A 197 -37.64 63.99 2.86
CA LYS A 197 -36.61 64.17 3.92
C LYS A 197 -36.58 65.67 4.37
N PRO A 198 -35.69 66.21 5.28
CA PRO A 198 -34.39 65.70 5.78
C PRO A 198 -34.02 66.10 7.26
N VAL A 199 -32.74 65.87 7.64
CA VAL A 199 -31.88 66.60 8.64
C VAL A 199 -31.99 66.14 10.11
N ASN A 200 -30.93 65.96 10.92
CA ASN A 200 -29.48 65.70 10.80
C ASN A 200 -28.94 65.47 12.26
N LYS A 201 -27.89 64.63 12.41
CA LYS A 201 -26.65 64.86 13.22
C LYS A 201 -26.73 64.96 14.77
N ASP A 202 -25.76 64.54 15.59
CA ASP A 202 -24.38 64.04 15.48
C ASP A 202 -24.00 63.32 16.81
N GLY A 203 -22.91 62.52 16.81
CA GLY A 203 -22.20 62.11 18.04
C GLY A 203 -21.63 60.68 18.02
N PHE A 204 -20.66 60.36 17.17
CA PHE A 204 -19.21 60.35 17.45
C PHE A 204 -18.66 59.07 18.14
N SER A 205 -17.55 58.63 17.57
CA SER A 205 -16.85 57.34 17.64
C SER A 205 -15.96 57.09 18.88
N PHE A 206 -15.69 55.81 19.21
CA PHE A 206 -14.33 55.35 19.52
C PHE A 206 -14.12 53.82 19.38
N ARG A 207 -13.16 53.46 18.51
CA ARG A 207 -12.31 52.25 18.40
C ARG A 207 -12.81 50.86 18.82
N GLY A 208 -12.63 49.93 17.87
CA GLY A 208 -11.60 48.89 18.05
C GLY A 208 -11.96 47.49 17.56
N GLY A 209 -11.21 47.00 16.56
CA GLY A 209 -10.81 45.59 16.53
C GLY A 209 -11.38 44.69 15.43
N LEU A 210 -10.72 44.72 14.26
CA LEU A 210 -10.39 43.58 13.39
C LEU A 210 -10.31 42.22 14.13
N LYS A 211 -10.55 41.04 13.55
CA LYS A 211 -10.68 40.60 12.16
C LYS A 211 -11.24 39.17 12.19
N MET A 212 -12.16 38.88 11.28
CA MET A 212 -12.61 37.55 10.92
C MET A 212 -11.46 36.73 10.33
N GLY A 213 -11.34 35.47 10.74
CA GLY A 213 -10.31 34.55 10.26
C GLY A 213 -10.71 33.09 10.44
N VAL A 214 -11.77 32.66 9.73
CA VAL A 214 -12.11 31.25 9.54
C VAL A 214 -11.03 30.61 8.65
N LYS A 215 -10.23 29.69 9.20
CA LYS A 215 -9.39 28.78 8.41
C LYS A 215 -9.80 27.33 8.68
N LYS A 216 -10.35 26.71 7.63
CA LYS A 216 -10.60 25.27 7.53
C LYS A 216 -9.25 24.51 7.54
N PRO A 217 -9.18 23.29 8.10
CA PRO A 217 -7.95 22.51 8.12
C PRO A 217 -7.60 21.98 6.72
N VAL A 218 -6.33 22.13 6.38
CA VAL A 218 -5.64 21.62 5.19
C VAL A 218 -5.56 20.09 5.25
N LYS A 219 -6.00 19.42 4.18
CA LYS A 219 -5.66 18.02 3.91
C LYS A 219 -4.17 17.98 3.55
N LYS A 220 -3.33 17.41 4.42
CA LYS A 220 -1.95 17.08 4.06
C LYS A 220 -1.96 15.84 3.19
N ALA A 221 -1.68 16.02 1.90
CA ALA A 221 -1.15 14.96 1.06
C ALA A 221 0.25 14.62 1.56
N LEU A 222 0.50 13.37 1.94
CA LEU A 222 1.86 12.87 2.08
C LEU A 222 2.35 12.55 0.67
N ASN A 223 3.17 13.44 0.13
CA ASN A 223 4.06 13.19 -0.98
C ASN A 223 5.31 12.53 -0.38
N THR A 224 5.54 11.26 -0.65
CA THR A 224 6.79 10.56 -0.30
C THR A 224 7.88 10.94 -1.30
N PRO A 225 9.05 11.43 -0.87
CA PRO A 225 10.17 11.66 -1.77
C PRO A 225 10.78 10.34 -2.25
N SER A 226 10.91 10.23 -3.57
CA SER A 226 11.80 9.30 -4.25
C SER A 226 13.22 9.49 -3.74
N ALA A 227 13.80 8.42 -3.19
CA ALA A 227 15.22 8.35 -2.83
C ALA A 227 15.80 7.05 -3.41
N PHE A 228 15.84 6.98 -4.74
CA PHE A 228 16.75 6.09 -5.47
C PHE A 228 17.27 6.85 -6.70
N ALA A 229 18.16 7.80 -6.43
CA ALA A 229 19.13 8.26 -7.42
C ALA A 229 20.43 7.49 -7.16
N ASN A 230 20.97 6.94 -8.24
CA ASN A 230 22.13 6.06 -8.29
C ASN A 230 23.39 6.68 -7.65
N LEU A 231 24.18 5.82 -7.01
CA LEU A 231 25.62 5.97 -6.92
C LEU A 231 26.26 4.61 -7.21
N PHE A 232 26.30 4.25 -8.50
CA PHE A 232 27.37 3.56 -9.24
C PHE A 232 27.06 3.67 -10.73
#